data_AF-A0A3P7JEU8-F1
#
_entry.id   AF-A0A3P7JEU8-F1
#
_cell.length_a   1.000
_cell.length_b   1.000
_cell.length_c   1.000
_cell.angle_alpha   90.00
_cell.angle_beta   90.00
_cell.angle_gamma   90.00
#
_symmetry.space_group_name_H-M   'P 1'
#
loop_
_entity.id
_entity.type
_entity.pdbx_description
1 polymer ?
#
loop_
_entity_poly.entity_id
_entity_poly.type
_entity_poly.pdbx_seq_one_letter_code
_entity_poly.pdbx_strand_id
1 'polypeptide(L)'
;REKRLVKLQQQLETQQSNLNFIEKDPLKKAILKKGLDIVKKRIDGLSEEPSTSKSESDLNAELEGEWCTVGDVAALDKEVERAVKAVETARNGNMSSETVEKAETRRAEMMERRRATLAALQKMKSAEEGLQSIAASVEATSSSDISLSGTIIELKHARARLASYGNLKKEAERAAEKMLALDDNVPQSITQSTRKRIRELGDKWRELENTIEDHLSCARKEQKRSVQ
;
A
#
# COMPACT_ATOMS: atom_id res chain seq x y z
N ARG A 1 -38.50 15.05 -10.58
CA ARG A 1 -37.88 15.75 -9.43
C ARG A 1 -38.48 17.16 -9.26
N GLU A 2 -38.56 17.96 -10.33
CA GLU A 2 -39.24 19.28 -10.35
C GLU A 2 -40.68 19.27 -9.84
N LYS A 3 -41.51 18.31 -10.27
CA LYS A 3 -42.91 18.19 -9.79
C LYS A 3 -43.03 18.04 -8.26
N ARG A 4 -41.98 17.52 -7.60
CA ARG A 4 -41.93 17.38 -6.13
C ARG A 4 -41.49 18.68 -5.46
N LEU A 5 -40.59 19.44 -6.08
CA LEU A 5 -40.17 20.78 -5.64
C LEU A 5 -41.31 21.79 -5.72
N VAL A 6 -42.04 21.81 -6.84
CA VAL A 6 -43.21 22.69 -7.01
C VAL A 6 -44.27 22.42 -5.96
N LYS A 7 -44.56 21.15 -5.64
CA LYS A 7 -45.49 20.79 -4.57
C LYS A 7 -45.05 21.27 -3.19
N LEU A 8 -43.75 21.22 -2.89
CA LEU A 8 -43.22 21.69 -1.61
C LEU A 8 -43.25 23.21 -1.49
N GLN A 9 -42.97 23.94 -2.59
CA GLN A 9 -43.10 25.39 -2.62
C GLN A 9 -44.55 25.83 -2.41
N GLN A 10 -45.49 25.16 -3.07
CA GLN A 10 -46.92 25.47 -2.94
C GLN A 10 -47.44 25.16 -1.52
N GLN A 11 -46.92 24.11 -0.86
CA GLN A 11 -47.21 23.83 0.54
C GLN A 11 -46.63 24.90 1.48
N LEU A 12 -45.44 25.43 1.18
CA LEU A 12 -44.80 26.48 1.97
C LEU A 12 -45.60 27.80 1.90
N GLU A 13 -46.04 28.19 0.71
CA GLU A 13 -46.88 29.38 0.50
C GLU A 13 -48.21 29.26 1.24
N THR A 14 -48.86 28.09 1.15
CA THR A 14 -50.12 27.83 1.85
C THR A 14 -49.94 27.93 3.36
N GLN A 15 -48.83 27.39 3.90
CA GLN A 15 -48.53 27.47 5.33
C GLN A 15 -48.17 28.90 5.79
N GLN A 16 -47.48 29.69 4.97
CA GLN A 16 -47.21 31.10 5.24
C GLN A 16 -48.48 31.94 5.24
N SER A 17 -49.40 31.67 4.31
CA SER A 17 -50.72 32.29 4.28
C SER A 17 -51.54 31.94 5.52
N ASN A 18 -51.52 30.67 5.94
CA ASN A 18 -52.22 30.21 7.15
C ASN A 18 -51.64 30.83 8.44
N LEU A 19 -50.33 31.12 8.45
CA LEU A 19 -49.65 31.82 9.56
C LEU A 19 -50.08 33.28 9.71
N ASN A 20 -50.46 33.93 8.61
CA ASN A 20 -51.01 35.28 8.63
C ASN A 20 -52.45 35.31 9.17
N PHE A 21 -53.18 34.19 9.12
CA PHE A 21 -54.57 34.07 9.59
C PHE A 21 -54.68 33.77 11.10
N ILE A 22 -53.60 33.35 11.76
CA ILE A 22 -53.58 33.11 13.22
C ILE A 22 -53.35 34.45 13.93
N GLU A 23 -54.37 35.29 13.95
CA GLU A 23 -54.52 36.36 14.93
C GLU A 23 -55.01 35.75 16.25
N LYS A 24 -54.11 35.71 17.27
CA LYS A 24 -54.38 35.90 18.72
C LYS A 24 -53.38 35.26 19.69
N ASP A 25 -52.22 34.77 19.24
CA ASP A 25 -51.19 34.34 20.20
C ASP A 25 -49.75 34.64 19.71
N PRO A 26 -49.12 35.70 20.25
CA PRO A 26 -47.74 36.08 19.91
C PRO A 26 -46.73 34.96 20.12
N LEU A 27 -46.97 34.09 21.12
CA LEU A 27 -46.06 33.00 21.48
C LEU A 27 -46.11 31.89 20.43
N LYS A 28 -47.31 31.49 19.99
CA LYS A 28 -47.48 30.48 18.93
C LYS A 28 -46.92 30.96 17.59
N LYS A 29 -47.10 32.25 17.27
CA LYS A 29 -46.50 32.86 16.07
C LYS A 29 -44.98 32.84 16.12
N ALA A 30 -44.38 33.12 17.28
CA ALA A 30 -42.93 33.06 17.46
C ALA A 30 -42.39 31.61 17.35
N ILE A 31 -43.08 30.63 17.93
CA ILE A 31 -42.70 29.21 17.85
C ILE A 31 -42.77 28.71 16.40
N LEU A 32 -43.85 29.02 15.69
CA LEU A 32 -44.00 28.65 14.27
C LEU A 32 -42.96 29.33 13.38
N LYS A 33 -42.66 30.61 13.62
CA LYS A 33 -41.60 31.33 12.90
C LYS A 33 -40.23 30.69 13.13
N LYS A 34 -39.92 30.32 14.38
CA LYS A 34 -38.69 29.60 14.72
C LYS A 34 -38.64 28.20 14.08
N GLY A 35 -39.77 27.50 14.02
CA GLY A 35 -39.90 26.22 13.32
C GLY A 35 -39.65 26.36 11.81
N LEU A 36 -40.20 27.39 11.18
CA LEU A 36 -39.96 27.71 9.78
C LEU A 36 -38.51 28.10 9.50
N ASP A 37 -37.88 28.87 10.39
CA ASP A 37 -36.46 29.23 10.26
C ASP A 37 -35.56 28.00 10.37
N ILE A 38 -35.91 27.02 11.22
CA ILE A 38 -35.19 25.75 11.31
C ILE A 38 -35.36 24.93 10.04
N VAL A 39 -36.59 24.84 9.50
CA VAL A 39 -36.85 24.14 8.24
C VAL A 39 -36.13 24.83 7.09
N LYS A 40 -36.12 26.17 7.05
CA LYS A 40 -35.38 26.96 6.06
C LYS A 40 -33.89 26.71 6.15
N LYS A 41 -33.28 26.76 7.34
CA LYS A 41 -31.87 26.37 7.56
C LYS A 41 -31.58 24.92 7.16
N ARG A 42 -32.54 24.00 7.34
CA ARG A 42 -32.39 22.61 6.93
C ARG A 42 -32.48 22.45 5.42
N ILE A 43 -33.33 23.23 4.75
CA ILE A 43 -33.44 23.30 3.29
C ILE A 43 -32.17 23.94 2.71
N ASP A 44 -31.70 25.03 3.31
CA ASP A 44 -30.46 25.71 2.90
C ASP A 44 -29.26 24.78 3.09
N GLY A 45 -29.14 24.06 4.21
CA GLY A 45 -28.11 23.03 4.44
C GLY A 45 -28.29 21.74 3.64
N LEU A 46 -29.42 21.55 2.94
CA LEU A 46 -29.62 20.49 1.95
C LEU A 46 -29.45 20.99 0.50
N SER A 47 -29.48 22.31 0.29
CA SER A 47 -29.25 23.00 -0.98
C SER A 47 -27.79 23.39 -1.15
N GLU A 48 -27.08 23.62 -0.05
CA GLU A 48 -25.63 23.60 0.02
C GLU A 48 -25.19 22.13 0.04
N GLU A 49 -25.03 21.52 -1.13
CA GLU A 49 -23.94 20.55 -1.27
C GLU A 49 -22.67 21.28 -0.79
N PRO A 50 -21.81 20.66 0.04
CA PRO A 50 -20.56 21.28 0.41
C PRO A 50 -19.78 21.51 -0.89
N SER A 51 -19.82 22.75 -1.40
CA SER A 51 -19.02 23.21 -2.51
C SER A 51 -17.60 23.40 -2.00
N THR A 52 -16.96 22.29 -1.63
CA THR A 52 -15.51 22.13 -1.71
C THR A 52 -15.17 21.60 -3.10
N SER A 53 -15.91 22.01 -4.14
CA SER A 53 -15.69 21.61 -5.53
C SER A 53 -14.32 22.12 -5.95
N LYS A 54 -13.31 21.26 -5.80
CA LYS A 54 -11.96 21.48 -6.30
C LYS A 54 -12.10 21.83 -7.78
N SER A 55 -11.60 22.99 -8.20
CA SER A 55 -11.74 23.37 -9.60
C SER A 55 -10.91 22.43 -10.48
N GLU A 56 -11.26 22.33 -11.76
CA GLU A 56 -10.48 21.52 -12.71
C GLU A 56 -9.02 21.99 -12.79
N SER A 57 -8.79 23.31 -12.67
CA SER A 57 -7.44 23.87 -12.60
C SER A 57 -6.68 23.44 -11.35
N ASP A 58 -7.35 23.40 -10.19
CA ASP A 58 -6.72 22.95 -8.94
C ASP A 58 -6.35 21.47 -8.99
N LEU A 59 -7.22 20.64 -9.60
CA LEU A 59 -6.95 19.22 -9.78
C LEU A 59 -5.81 18.99 -10.77
N ASN A 60 -5.76 19.74 -11.88
CA ASN A 60 -4.66 19.62 -12.83
C ASN A 60 -3.32 20.03 -12.21
N ALA A 61 -3.28 21.10 -11.43
CA ALA A 61 -2.08 21.50 -10.69
C ALA A 61 -1.65 20.40 -9.69
N GLU A 62 -2.61 19.74 -9.04
CA GLU A 62 -2.33 18.62 -8.14
C GLU A 62 -1.73 17.41 -8.88
N LEU A 63 -2.27 17.06 -10.07
CA LEU A 63 -1.81 15.95 -10.90
C LEU A 63 -0.41 16.19 -11.50
N GLU A 64 -0.03 17.45 -11.69
CA GLU A 64 1.29 17.88 -12.15
C GLU A 64 2.32 18.04 -11.03
N GLY A 65 1.87 18.08 -9.78
CA GLY A 65 2.75 18.15 -8.61
C GLY A 65 3.65 16.91 -8.46
N GLU A 66 4.57 16.99 -7.50
CA GLU A 66 5.45 15.88 -7.18
C GLU A 66 4.68 14.68 -6.58
N TRP A 67 5.01 13.49 -7.08
CA TRP A 67 4.46 12.22 -6.61
C TRP A 67 5.58 11.37 -6.01
N CYS A 68 5.25 10.56 -5.01
CA CYS A 68 6.24 9.72 -4.37
C CYS A 68 6.85 8.68 -5.33
N THR A 69 8.11 8.36 -5.10
CA THR A 69 8.86 7.34 -5.83
C THR A 69 8.67 5.96 -5.21
N VAL A 70 9.23 4.92 -5.84
CA VAL A 70 9.30 3.58 -5.25
C VAL A 70 10.07 3.54 -3.94
N GLY A 71 9.80 2.52 -3.10
CA GLY A 71 10.59 2.16 -1.92
C GLY A 71 9.99 2.52 -0.56
N ASP A 72 9.17 3.57 -0.46
CA ASP A 72 8.41 3.88 0.75
C ASP A 72 6.95 3.46 0.59
N VAL A 73 6.59 2.33 1.20
CA VAL A 73 5.24 1.76 1.13
C VAL A 73 4.20 2.69 1.75
N ALA A 74 4.52 3.34 2.87
CA ALA A 74 3.56 4.18 3.58
C ALA A 74 3.28 5.48 2.82
N ALA A 75 4.30 6.05 2.17
CA ALA A 75 4.12 7.16 1.25
C ALA A 75 3.31 6.74 0.01
N LEU A 76 3.63 5.59 -0.59
CA LEU A 76 2.92 5.05 -1.75
C LEU A 76 1.45 4.73 -1.46
N ASP A 77 1.12 4.20 -0.28
CA ASP A 77 -0.26 3.96 0.14
C ASP A 77 -1.07 5.27 0.15
N LYS A 78 -0.51 6.33 0.75
CA LYS A 78 -1.15 7.65 0.81
C LYS A 78 -1.30 8.28 -0.57
N GLU A 79 -0.29 8.17 -1.43
CA GLU A 79 -0.36 8.71 -2.79
C GLU A 79 -1.30 7.91 -3.70
N VAL A 80 -1.42 6.58 -3.52
CA VAL A 80 -2.45 5.79 -4.21
C VAL A 80 -3.84 6.24 -3.78
N GLU A 81 -4.09 6.43 -2.47
CA GLU A 81 -5.37 6.97 -2.00
C GLU A 81 -5.66 8.37 -2.57
N ARG A 82 -4.65 9.24 -2.62
CA ARG A 82 -4.75 10.57 -3.22
C ARG A 82 -5.09 10.48 -4.72
N ALA A 83 -4.43 9.61 -5.47
CA ALA A 83 -4.70 9.40 -6.89
C ALA A 83 -6.09 8.81 -7.15
N VAL A 84 -6.57 7.90 -6.29
CA VAL A 84 -7.95 7.37 -6.36
C VAL A 84 -8.96 8.49 -6.13
N LYS A 85 -8.75 9.32 -5.10
CA LYS A 85 -9.61 10.50 -4.82
C LYS A 85 -9.58 11.51 -5.97
N ALA A 86 -8.44 11.71 -6.62
CA ALA A 86 -8.33 12.58 -7.79
C ALA A 86 -9.18 12.08 -8.97
N VAL A 87 -9.15 10.77 -9.26
CA VAL A 87 -10.01 10.16 -10.30
C VAL A 87 -11.49 10.29 -9.96
N GLU A 88 -11.86 10.04 -8.70
CA GLU A 88 -13.26 10.20 -8.25
C GLU A 88 -13.72 11.65 -8.37
N THR A 89 -12.87 12.61 -8.02
CA THR A 89 -13.15 14.05 -8.12
C THR A 89 -13.31 14.47 -9.58
N ALA A 90 -12.45 13.99 -10.49
CA ALA A 90 -12.55 14.28 -11.91
C ALA A 90 -13.84 13.73 -12.54
N ARG A 91 -14.19 12.47 -12.22
CA ARG A 91 -15.40 11.80 -12.74
C ARG A 91 -16.68 12.41 -12.17
N ASN A 92 -16.73 12.67 -10.87
CA ASN A 92 -17.92 13.22 -10.21
C ASN A 92 -18.11 14.71 -10.50
N GLY A 93 -17.02 15.44 -10.79
CA GLY A 93 -17.03 16.85 -11.14
C GLY A 93 -17.38 17.16 -12.59
N ASN A 94 -17.70 16.15 -13.43
CA ASN A 94 -17.90 16.30 -14.87
C ASN A 94 -16.77 17.10 -15.55
N MET A 95 -15.51 16.86 -15.13
CA MET A 95 -14.34 17.51 -15.72
C MET A 95 -14.08 17.00 -17.14
N SER A 96 -13.16 17.65 -17.86
CA SER A 96 -12.82 17.22 -19.23
C SER A 96 -12.29 15.78 -19.28
N SER A 97 -12.50 15.12 -20.42
CA SER A 97 -12.00 13.77 -20.65
C SER A 97 -10.48 13.68 -20.50
N GLU A 98 -9.75 14.74 -20.84
CA GLU A 98 -8.30 14.84 -20.70
C GLU A 98 -7.88 14.84 -19.22
N THR A 99 -8.55 15.62 -18.37
CA THR A 99 -8.29 15.64 -16.92
C THR A 99 -8.59 14.28 -16.28
N VAL A 100 -9.66 13.60 -16.71
CA VAL A 100 -10.00 12.25 -16.23
C VAL A 100 -8.92 11.24 -16.65
N GLU A 101 -8.51 11.25 -17.92
CA GLU A 101 -7.46 10.36 -18.43
C GLU A 101 -6.14 10.58 -17.69
N LYS A 102 -5.72 11.84 -17.50
CA LYS A 102 -4.52 12.19 -16.74
C LYS A 102 -4.59 11.69 -15.30
N ALA A 103 -5.73 11.85 -14.62
CA ALA A 103 -5.93 11.32 -13.28
C ALA A 103 -5.83 9.79 -13.24
N GLU A 104 -6.38 9.11 -14.24
CA GLU A 104 -6.30 7.64 -14.37
C GLU A 104 -4.87 7.17 -14.66
N THR A 105 -4.13 7.86 -15.52
CA THR A 105 -2.71 7.58 -15.78
C THR A 105 -1.91 7.72 -14.49
N ARG A 106 -2.08 8.81 -13.73
CA ARG A 106 -1.39 9.00 -12.45
C ARG A 106 -1.73 7.91 -11.44
N ARG A 107 -3.00 7.53 -11.35
CA ARG A 107 -3.43 6.40 -10.51
C ARG A 107 -2.75 5.10 -10.93
N ALA A 108 -2.67 4.80 -12.23
CA ALA A 108 -2.01 3.61 -12.73
C ALA A 108 -0.52 3.60 -12.39
N GLU A 109 0.18 4.72 -12.57
CA GLU A 109 1.59 4.89 -12.20
C GLU A 109 1.81 4.63 -10.71
N MET A 110 1.01 5.25 -9.82
CA MET A 110 1.15 5.06 -8.38
C MET A 110 0.86 3.61 -7.96
N MET A 111 -0.15 2.97 -8.55
CA MET A 111 -0.46 1.57 -8.28
C MET A 111 0.68 0.63 -8.71
N GLU A 112 1.33 0.87 -9.86
CA GLU A 112 2.46 0.05 -10.29
C GLU A 112 3.70 0.27 -9.42
N ARG A 113 4.02 1.52 -9.04
CA ARG A 113 5.11 1.82 -8.09
C ARG A 113 4.91 1.10 -6.77
N ARG A 114 3.68 1.15 -6.24
CA ARG A 114 3.28 0.42 -5.02
C ARG A 114 3.43 -1.08 -5.18
N ARG A 115 2.91 -1.63 -6.28
CA ARG A 115 2.93 -3.08 -6.55
C ARG A 115 4.37 -3.60 -6.66
N ALA A 116 5.22 -2.90 -7.39
CA ALA A 116 6.63 -3.27 -7.54
C ALA A 116 7.40 -3.16 -6.22
N THR A 117 7.14 -2.10 -5.44
CA THR A 117 7.74 -1.93 -4.10
C THR A 117 7.37 -3.08 -3.17
N LEU A 118 6.09 -3.44 -3.10
CA LEU A 118 5.62 -4.56 -2.29
C LEU A 118 6.19 -5.89 -2.76
N ALA A 119 6.20 -6.13 -4.08
CA ALA A 119 6.75 -7.36 -4.65
C ALA A 119 8.24 -7.52 -4.34
N ALA A 120 9.03 -6.45 -4.47
CA ALA A 120 10.45 -6.45 -4.14
C ALA A 120 10.67 -6.73 -2.64
N LEU A 121 9.95 -6.02 -1.76
CA LEU A 121 10.06 -6.21 -0.31
C LEU A 121 9.66 -7.62 0.12
N GLN A 122 8.59 -8.16 -0.44
CA GLN A 122 8.13 -9.51 -0.13
C GLN A 122 9.14 -10.56 -0.59
N LYS A 123 9.67 -10.45 -1.82
CA LYS A 123 10.66 -11.40 -2.34
C LYS A 123 11.98 -11.35 -1.55
N MET A 124 12.47 -10.15 -1.20
CA MET A 124 13.64 -10.01 -0.33
C MET A 124 13.40 -10.64 1.05
N LYS A 125 12.25 -10.35 1.67
CA LYS A 125 11.89 -10.92 2.98
C LYS A 125 11.81 -12.45 2.93
N SER A 126 11.15 -13.03 1.92
CA SER A 126 11.08 -14.49 1.78
C SER A 126 12.45 -15.14 1.56
N ALA A 127 13.36 -14.47 0.86
CA ALA A 127 14.73 -14.94 0.69
C ALA A 127 15.52 -14.90 2.00
N GLU A 128 15.36 -13.84 2.80
CA GLU A 128 15.99 -13.70 4.12
C GLU A 128 15.46 -14.73 5.12
N GLU A 129 14.14 -14.90 5.22
CA GLU A 129 13.51 -15.90 6.09
C GLU A 129 13.92 -17.32 5.70
N GLY A 130 14.00 -17.59 4.40
CA GLY A 130 14.50 -18.86 3.87
C GLY A 130 15.93 -19.15 4.30
N LEU A 131 16.82 -18.16 4.15
CA LEU A 131 18.21 -18.27 4.54
C LEU A 131 18.36 -18.45 6.06
N GLN A 132 17.61 -17.68 6.86
CA GLN A 132 17.63 -17.77 8.31
C GLN A 132 17.10 -19.14 8.80
N SER A 133 16.07 -19.69 8.15
CA SER A 133 15.58 -21.04 8.44
C SER A 133 16.63 -22.11 8.19
N ILE A 134 17.41 -22.00 7.11
CA ILE A 134 18.49 -22.95 6.81
C ILE A 134 19.63 -22.78 7.82
N ALA A 135 20.02 -21.54 8.14
CA ALA A 135 21.05 -21.27 9.14
C ALA A 135 20.69 -21.89 10.51
N ALA A 136 19.47 -21.66 10.99
CA ALA A 136 18.98 -22.25 12.23
C ALA A 136 18.96 -23.79 12.18
N SER A 137 18.63 -24.38 11.02
CA SER A 137 18.68 -25.83 10.82
C SER A 137 20.12 -26.37 10.93
N VAL A 138 21.09 -25.68 10.33
CA VAL A 138 22.51 -26.07 10.37
C VAL A 138 23.08 -25.95 11.78
N GLU A 139 22.74 -24.87 12.50
CA GLU A 139 23.10 -24.70 13.90
C GLU A 139 22.51 -25.82 14.77
N ALA A 140 21.22 -26.12 14.61
CA ALA A 140 20.56 -27.20 15.32
C ALA A 140 21.18 -28.57 15.02
N THR A 141 21.54 -28.86 13.76
CA THR A 141 22.26 -30.09 13.39
C THR A 141 23.63 -30.16 14.05
N SER A 142 24.31 -29.02 14.23
CA SER A 142 25.64 -28.95 14.83
C SER A 142 25.61 -29.07 16.35
N SER A 143 24.50 -28.71 17.00
CA SER A 143 24.30 -28.80 18.45
C SER A 143 23.54 -30.05 18.91
N SER A 144 22.99 -30.83 17.99
CA SER A 144 22.22 -32.03 18.31
C SER A 144 23.12 -33.24 18.51
N ASP A 145 22.80 -34.08 19.51
CA ASP A 145 23.43 -35.37 19.76
C ASP A 145 22.94 -36.45 18.78
N ILE A 146 23.14 -36.20 17.48
CA ILE A 146 22.84 -37.16 16.41
C ILE A 146 24.11 -37.86 15.93
N SER A 147 23.96 -39.09 15.43
CA SER A 147 25.09 -39.84 14.86
C SER A 147 25.78 -39.07 13.72
N LEU A 148 27.08 -39.27 13.53
CA LEU A 148 27.85 -38.66 12.42
C LEU A 148 27.19 -38.91 11.04
N SER A 149 26.61 -40.09 10.83
CA SER A 149 25.82 -40.39 9.62
C SER A 149 24.57 -39.53 9.50
N GLY A 150 23.87 -39.28 10.61
CA GLY A 150 22.71 -38.39 10.68
C GLY A 150 23.09 -36.94 10.40
N THR A 151 24.17 -36.44 11.00
CA THR A 151 24.72 -35.11 10.73
C THR A 151 25.02 -34.90 9.25
N ILE A 152 25.63 -35.88 8.59
CA ILE A 152 25.95 -35.80 7.15
C ILE A 152 24.68 -35.76 6.29
N ILE A 153 23.63 -36.51 6.65
CA ILE A 153 22.35 -36.50 5.93
C ILE A 153 21.68 -35.12 6.07
N GLU A 154 21.57 -34.60 7.28
CA GLU A 154 20.96 -33.30 7.56
C GLU A 154 21.72 -32.15 6.89
N LEU A 155 23.05 -32.15 6.93
CA LEU A 155 23.86 -31.14 6.24
C LEU A 155 23.72 -31.22 4.71
N LYS A 156 23.60 -32.42 4.14
CA LYS A 156 23.29 -32.58 2.70
C LYS A 156 21.90 -32.04 2.36
N HIS A 157 20.92 -32.26 3.23
CA HIS A 157 19.57 -31.74 3.06
C HIS A 157 19.54 -30.21 3.16
N ALA A 158 20.25 -29.62 4.13
CA ALA A 158 20.45 -28.18 4.25
C ALA A 158 21.11 -27.58 3.01
N ARG A 159 22.15 -28.24 2.46
CA ARG A 159 22.78 -27.85 1.19
C ARG A 159 21.81 -27.88 0.01
N ALA A 160 21.00 -28.93 -0.11
CA ALA A 160 20.01 -29.05 -1.18
C ALA A 160 18.92 -27.97 -1.08
N ARG A 161 18.47 -27.67 0.15
CA ARG A 161 17.59 -26.53 0.43
C ARG A 161 18.27 -25.20 0.05
N LEU A 162 19.52 -24.99 0.42
CA LEU A 162 20.24 -23.79 0.02
C LEU A 162 20.27 -23.67 -1.52
N ALA A 163 20.61 -24.73 -2.25
CA ALA A 163 20.57 -24.70 -3.71
C ALA A 163 19.17 -24.33 -4.28
N SER A 164 18.08 -24.85 -3.71
CA SER A 164 16.71 -24.53 -4.18
C SER A 164 16.31 -23.07 -3.90
N TYR A 165 16.73 -22.51 -2.77
CA TYR A 165 16.52 -21.10 -2.43
C TYR A 165 17.36 -20.14 -3.30
N GLY A 166 18.34 -20.64 -4.06
CA GLY A 166 19.17 -19.82 -4.96
C GLY A 166 18.35 -19.14 -6.06
N ASN A 167 17.24 -19.76 -6.48
CA ASN A 167 16.28 -19.13 -7.39
C ASN A 167 15.53 -17.98 -6.72
N LEU A 168 15.12 -18.17 -5.46
CA LEU A 168 14.41 -17.15 -4.69
C LEU A 168 15.28 -15.91 -4.46
N LYS A 169 16.58 -16.09 -4.21
CA LYS A 169 17.56 -15.00 -4.14
C LYS A 169 17.62 -14.22 -5.45
N LYS A 170 17.77 -14.90 -6.59
CA LYS A 170 17.79 -14.24 -7.91
C LYS A 170 16.50 -13.50 -8.22
N GLU A 171 15.36 -14.06 -7.81
CA GLU A 171 14.06 -13.40 -7.95
C GLU A 171 13.96 -12.13 -7.07
N ALA A 172 14.47 -12.18 -5.84
CA ALA A 172 14.53 -11.01 -4.96
C ALA A 172 15.42 -9.91 -5.54
N GLU A 173 16.60 -10.26 -6.06
CA GLU A 173 17.50 -9.35 -6.76
C GLU A 173 16.82 -8.69 -7.97
N ARG A 174 16.21 -9.50 -8.85
CA ARG A 174 15.50 -8.97 -10.03
C ARG A 174 14.31 -8.10 -9.65
N ALA A 175 13.54 -8.48 -8.64
CA ALA A 175 12.39 -7.70 -8.20
C ALA A 175 12.83 -6.34 -7.64
N ALA A 176 13.92 -6.30 -6.89
CA ALA A 176 14.48 -5.07 -6.36
C ALA A 176 15.07 -4.16 -7.46
N GLU A 177 15.81 -4.72 -8.43
CA GLU A 177 16.31 -3.94 -9.57
C GLU A 177 15.16 -3.44 -10.45
N LYS A 178 14.13 -4.26 -10.69
CA LYS A 178 12.93 -3.85 -11.42
C LYS A 178 12.21 -2.71 -10.70
N MET A 179 12.09 -2.77 -9.38
CA MET A 179 11.51 -1.69 -8.58
C MET A 179 12.31 -0.40 -8.76
N LEU A 180 13.64 -0.45 -8.62
CA LEU A 180 14.50 0.72 -8.76
C LEU A 180 14.51 1.30 -10.18
N ALA A 181 14.28 0.48 -11.21
CA ALA A 181 14.22 0.90 -12.60
C ALA A 181 12.87 1.53 -13.01
N LEU A 182 11.88 1.59 -12.12
CA LEU A 182 10.58 2.23 -12.43
C LEU A 182 10.63 3.76 -12.41
N ASP A 183 11.64 4.35 -11.79
CA ASP A 183 11.77 5.80 -11.66
C ASP A 183 13.25 6.18 -11.70
N ASP A 184 13.58 7.22 -12.45
CA ASP A 184 14.96 7.71 -12.55
C ASP A 184 15.36 8.56 -11.33
N ASN A 185 14.37 9.07 -10.59
CA ASN A 185 14.58 9.99 -9.47
C ASN A 185 14.43 9.33 -8.09
N VAL A 186 14.64 8.01 -8.00
CA VAL A 186 14.59 7.29 -6.73
C VAL A 186 15.60 7.89 -5.74
N PRO A 187 15.19 8.24 -4.50
CA PRO A 187 16.08 8.75 -3.49
C PRO A 187 17.27 7.83 -3.25
N GLN A 188 18.48 8.41 -3.18
CA GLN A 188 19.71 7.63 -2.99
C GLN A 188 19.67 6.79 -1.70
N SER A 189 18.99 7.24 -0.66
CA SER A 189 18.80 6.48 0.58
C SER A 189 18.09 5.14 0.33
N ILE A 190 17.05 5.14 -0.51
CA ILE A 190 16.30 3.94 -0.89
C ILE A 190 17.18 3.04 -1.75
N THR A 191 17.82 3.58 -2.79
CA THR A 191 18.72 2.82 -3.67
C THR A 191 19.85 2.15 -2.88
N GLN A 192 20.50 2.91 -1.98
CA GLN A 192 21.60 2.39 -1.15
C GLN A 192 21.10 1.33 -0.16
N SER A 193 19.96 1.57 0.51
CA SER A 193 19.37 0.61 1.44
C SER A 193 18.99 -0.71 0.75
N THR A 194 18.31 -0.64 -0.39
CA THR A 194 17.92 -1.82 -1.18
C THR A 194 19.15 -2.58 -1.68
N ARG A 195 20.13 -1.90 -2.27
CA ARG A 195 21.37 -2.55 -2.74
C ARG A 195 22.22 -3.10 -1.61
N LYS A 196 22.22 -2.46 -0.44
CA LYS A 196 22.90 -2.97 0.76
C LYS A 196 22.24 -4.27 1.24
N ARG A 197 20.91 -4.29 1.33
CA ARG A 197 20.13 -5.48 1.73
C ARG A 197 20.37 -6.68 0.80
N ILE A 198 20.42 -6.45 -0.51
CA ILE A 198 20.77 -7.48 -1.50
C ILE A 198 22.19 -8.00 -1.30
N ARG A 199 23.17 -7.10 -1.11
CA ARG A 199 24.57 -7.49 -0.86
C ARG A 199 24.69 -8.33 0.40
N GLU A 200 24.08 -7.90 1.50
CA GLU A 200 24.06 -8.63 2.76
C GLU A 200 23.42 -10.01 2.62
N LEU A 201 22.31 -10.12 1.88
CA LEU A 201 21.71 -11.41 1.55
C LEU A 201 22.69 -12.31 0.78
N GLY A 202 23.42 -11.74 -0.18
CA GLY A 202 24.45 -12.44 -0.95
C GLY A 202 25.66 -12.87 -0.13
N ASP A 203 26.09 -12.06 0.83
CA ASP A 203 27.20 -12.35 1.73
C ASP A 203 26.84 -13.49 2.69
N LYS A 204 25.71 -13.36 3.40
CA LYS A 204 25.20 -14.40 4.33
C LYS A 204 24.97 -15.73 3.62
N TRP A 205 24.55 -15.69 2.36
CA TRP A 205 24.39 -16.89 1.53
C TRP A 205 25.71 -17.64 1.36
N ARG A 206 26.77 -16.93 0.94
CA ARG A 206 28.09 -17.52 0.72
C ARG A 206 28.69 -18.02 2.02
N GLU A 207 28.52 -17.27 3.10
CA GLU A 207 28.96 -17.68 4.42
C GLU A 207 28.30 -18.99 4.84
N LEU A 208 26.97 -19.11 4.70
CA LEU A 208 26.27 -20.35 5.03
C LEU A 208 26.67 -21.52 4.13
N GLU A 209 26.91 -21.28 2.84
CA GLU A 209 27.40 -22.29 1.91
C GLU A 209 28.76 -22.84 2.34
N ASN A 210 29.70 -21.95 2.71
CA ASN A 210 31.01 -22.33 3.21
C ASN A 210 30.90 -23.12 4.52
N THR A 211 30.09 -22.64 5.48
CA THR A 211 29.88 -23.32 6.76
C THR A 211 29.33 -24.74 6.58
N ILE A 212 28.35 -24.93 5.68
CA ILE A 212 27.80 -26.26 5.39
C ILE A 212 28.87 -27.18 4.79
N GLU A 213 29.68 -26.69 3.85
CA GLU A 213 30.75 -27.50 3.24
C GLU A 213 31.87 -27.85 4.24
N ASP A 214 32.24 -26.91 5.10
CA ASP A 214 33.22 -27.14 6.16
C ASP A 214 32.72 -28.18 7.17
N HIS A 215 31.47 -28.07 7.63
CA HIS A 215 30.86 -29.05 8.53
C HIS A 215 30.76 -30.43 7.86
N LEU A 216 30.41 -30.50 6.58
CA LEU A 216 30.39 -31.75 5.81
C LEU A 216 31.78 -32.37 5.68
N SER A 217 32.81 -31.56 5.45
CA SER A 217 34.20 -32.01 5.36
C SER A 217 34.69 -32.59 6.69
N CYS A 218 34.41 -31.89 7.80
CA CYS A 218 34.73 -32.36 9.15
C CYS A 218 34.01 -33.66 9.49
N ALA A 219 32.67 -33.70 9.34
CA ALA A 219 31.88 -34.89 9.66
C ALA A 219 32.29 -36.11 8.84
N ARG A 220 32.63 -35.95 7.56
CA ARG A 220 33.13 -37.06 6.72
C ARG A 220 34.51 -37.56 7.15
N LYS A 221 35.41 -36.66 7.55
CA LYS A 221 36.73 -37.05 8.06
C LYS A 221 36.60 -37.82 9.37
N GLU A 222 35.72 -37.37 10.26
CA GLU A 222 35.46 -38.00 11.54
C GLU A 222 34.78 -39.36 11.38
N GLN A 223 33.78 -39.47 10.51
CA GLN A 223 33.14 -40.75 10.20
C GLN A 223 34.13 -41.77 9.61
N LYS A 224 35.07 -41.34 8.76
CA LYS A 224 36.13 -42.24 8.25
C LYS A 224 37.05 -42.73 9.36
N ARG A 225 37.36 -41.88 10.34
CA ARG A 225 38.20 -42.25 11.50
C ARG A 225 37.48 -43.18 12.46
N SER A 226 36.16 -43.05 12.61
CA SER A 226 35.38 -43.90 13.53
C SER A 226 35.06 -45.29 12.97
N VAL A 227 35.22 -45.49 11.66
CA VAL A 227 34.97 -46.77 10.96
C VAL A 227 36.25 -47.59 10.75
N GLN A 228 37.42 -46.98 10.94
CA GLN A 228 38.74 -47.66 10.98
C GLN A 228 39.05 -48.15 12.39
#